data_AF-A0A0F9J9Q6-F1
#
_entry.id   AF-A0A0F9J9Q6-F1
#
_cell.length_a   1.000
_cell.length_b   1.000
_cell.length_c   1.000
_cell.angle_alpha   90.00
_cell.angle_beta   90.00
_cell.angle_gamma   90.00
#
_symmetry.space_group_name_H-M   'P 1'
#
loop_
_entity.id
_entity.type
_entity.pdbx_description
1 polymer ?
#
loop_
_entity_poly.entity_id
_entity_poly.type
_entity_poly.pdbx_seq_one_letter_code
_entity_poly.pdbx_strand_id
1 'polypeptide(L)'
;MTIKKTIEKAIEGGWIKELKYEWRIRENSFEVYVDKGFFYPNRWFHVMRIETILLDPSFWRALGKSMEWARCKASWQYEKGFTIKNGKDSAEWVIRWHQFIDHLAEGGTPESYFEKLT
;
A
#
# COMPACT_ATOMS: atom_id res chain seq x y z
N MET A 1 1.07 7.42 11.78
CA MET A 1 1.88 6.21 11.47
C MET A 1 3.08 6.59 10.59
N THR A 2 4.23 5.90 10.70
CA THR A 2 5.41 6.13 9.82
C THR A 2 5.31 5.32 8.52
N ILE A 3 6.06 5.69 7.47
CA ILE A 3 6.13 4.91 6.21
C ILE A 3 6.55 3.46 6.48
N LYS A 4 7.59 3.26 7.29
CA LYS A 4 8.05 1.91 7.69
C LYS A 4 6.92 1.08 8.30
N LYS A 5 6.20 1.63 9.27
CA LYS A 5 5.09 0.94 9.94
C LYS A 5 3.92 0.67 8.98
N THR A 6 3.71 1.56 8.00
CA THR A 6 2.70 1.37 6.96
C THR A 6 3.06 0.19 6.04
N ILE A 7 4.34 0.08 5.66
CA ILE A 7 4.83 -1.06 4.87
C ILE A 7 4.74 -2.37 5.67
N GLU A 8 5.11 -2.37 6.95
CA GLU A 8 4.92 -3.51 7.86
C GLU A 8 3.47 -3.98 7.88
N LYS A 9 2.52 -3.05 8.03
CA LYS A 9 1.09 -3.33 8.00
C LYS A 9 0.63 -3.89 6.65
N ALA A 10 1.07 -3.31 5.54
CA ALA A 10 0.77 -3.86 4.21
C ALA A 10 1.30 -5.29 4.04
N ILE A 11 2.48 -5.60 4.59
CA ILE A 11 3.04 -6.96 4.59
C ILE A 11 2.18 -7.91 5.44
N GLU A 12 1.77 -7.52 6.65
CA GLU A 12 0.82 -8.27 7.49
C GLU A 12 -0.49 -8.56 6.74
N GLY A 13 -0.97 -7.59 5.95
CA GLY A 13 -2.14 -7.71 5.08
C GLY A 13 -1.93 -8.55 3.81
N GLY A 14 -0.72 -9.04 3.58
CA GLY A 14 -0.37 -9.95 2.49
C GLY A 14 -0.02 -9.27 1.16
N TRP A 15 0.60 -8.08 1.19
CA TRP A 15 1.06 -7.38 -0.01
C TRP A 15 2.11 -8.19 -0.79
N ILE A 16 3.16 -8.66 -0.13
CA ILE A 16 4.21 -9.51 -0.73
C ILE A 16 4.20 -10.84 0.03
N LYS A 17 3.41 -11.81 -0.45
CA LYS A 17 3.27 -13.13 0.19
C LYS A 17 4.51 -14.02 0.05
N GLU A 18 5.37 -13.71 -0.92
CA GLU A 18 6.58 -14.47 -1.23
C GLU A 18 7.83 -13.91 -0.53
N LEU A 19 7.65 -13.14 0.55
CA LEU A 19 8.75 -12.77 1.45
C LEU A 19 9.22 -14.01 2.21
N LYS A 20 10.08 -14.81 1.58
CA LYS A 20 10.82 -15.87 2.28
C LYS A 20 12.00 -15.32 3.11
N TYR A 21 12.38 -14.04 2.93
CA TYR A 21 13.60 -13.45 3.52
C TYR A 21 13.41 -12.00 4.00
N GLU A 22 14.50 -11.45 4.56
CA GLU A 22 14.67 -10.08 5.05
C GLU A 22 14.19 -9.02 4.05
N TRP A 23 13.68 -7.89 4.57
CA TRP A 23 13.48 -6.67 3.82
C TRP A 23 14.07 -5.49 4.60
N ARG A 24 14.48 -4.44 3.90
CA ARG A 24 15.04 -3.23 4.53
C ARG A 24 14.54 -1.99 3.80
N ILE A 25 14.38 -0.90 4.55
CA ILE A 25 14.16 0.43 4.00
C ILE A 25 15.50 1.18 4.09
N ARG A 26 15.96 1.69 2.96
CA ARG A 26 16.97 2.75 2.87
C ARG A 26 16.26 4.05 2.50
N GLU A 27 16.94 5.19 2.64
CA GLU A 27 16.40 6.55 2.52
C GLU A 27 15.12 6.66 1.67
N ASN A 28 15.16 6.25 0.38
CA ASN A 28 13.99 6.28 -0.52
C ASN A 28 13.71 4.93 -1.22
N SER A 29 14.22 3.81 -0.69
CA SER A 29 14.07 2.51 -1.35
C SER A 29 13.74 1.38 -0.38
N PHE A 30 12.84 0.52 -0.82
CA PHE A 30 12.49 -0.73 -0.17
C PHE A 30 13.17 -1.88 -0.91
N GLU A 31 14.03 -2.59 -0.20
CA GLU A 31 14.78 -3.73 -0.71
C GLU A 31 14.15 -5.02 -0.19
N VAL A 32 13.75 -5.90 -1.11
CA VAL A 32 13.24 -7.23 -0.79
C VAL A 32 14.14 -8.28 -1.41
N TYR A 33 14.55 -9.26 -0.59
CA TYR A 33 15.34 -10.39 -1.04
C TYR A 33 14.39 -11.53 -1.41
N VAL A 34 14.38 -11.93 -2.68
CA VAL A 34 13.55 -13.02 -3.18
C VAL A 34 14.45 -14.20 -3.53
N ASP A 35 14.19 -15.35 -2.94
CA ASP A 35 14.84 -16.60 -3.33
C ASP A 35 14.07 -17.25 -4.47
N LYS A 36 14.72 -17.39 -5.64
CA LYS A 36 14.16 -18.12 -6.78
C LYS A 36 14.48 -19.62 -6.73
N GLY A 37 14.95 -20.13 -5.60
CA GLY A 37 15.26 -21.53 -5.38
C GLY A 37 16.56 -21.99 -6.05
N PHE A 38 16.92 -23.24 -5.78
CA PHE A 38 18.21 -23.90 -6.05
C PHE A 38 18.79 -23.75 -7.47
N PHE A 39 17.99 -23.41 -8.47
CA PHE A 39 18.43 -23.29 -9.87
C PHE A 39 19.10 -21.95 -10.22
N TYR A 40 19.01 -20.94 -9.35
CA TYR A 40 19.67 -19.65 -9.55
C TYR A 40 20.50 -19.29 -8.31
N PRO A 41 21.81 -19.60 -8.29
CA PRO A 41 22.66 -19.38 -7.11
C PRO A 41 22.88 -17.90 -6.75
N ASN A 42 22.45 -16.97 -7.63
CA ASN A 42 22.53 -15.55 -7.36
C ASN A 42 21.26 -15.10 -6.62
N ARG A 43 21.43 -14.62 -5.39
CA ARG A 43 20.37 -14.03 -4.57
C ARG A 43 19.91 -12.73 -5.27
N TRP A 44 18.72 -12.73 -5.87
CA TRP A 44 18.17 -11.54 -6.53
C TRP A 44 17.46 -10.67 -5.49
N PHE A 45 17.81 -9.38 -5.45
CA PHE A 45 17.09 -8.39 -4.65
C PHE A 45 16.26 -7.50 -5.57
N HIS A 46 15.00 -7.28 -5.21
CA HIS A 46 14.16 -6.28 -5.86
C HIS A 46 14.28 -4.99 -5.06
N VAL A 47 14.81 -3.95 -5.69
CA VAL A 47 14.80 -2.59 -5.15
C VAL A 47 13.59 -1.89 -5.74
N MET A 48 12.64 -1.54 -4.89
CA MET A 48 11.51 -0.72 -5.26
C MET A 48 11.67 0.66 -4.63
N ARG A 49 11.37 1.70 -5.41
CA ARG A 49 11.26 3.06 -4.89
C ARG A 49 10.03 3.17 -4.01
N ILE A 50 10.13 3.88 -2.89
CA ILE A 50 9.00 4.06 -1.97
C ILE A 50 7.82 4.68 -2.71
N GLU A 51 8.06 5.65 -3.57
CA GLU A 51 7.04 6.33 -4.36
C GLU A 51 6.26 5.35 -5.26
N THR A 52 6.94 4.34 -5.81
CA THR A 52 6.30 3.29 -6.61
C THR A 52 5.40 2.40 -5.77
N ILE A 53 5.83 2.08 -4.54
CA ILE A 53 5.05 1.27 -3.60
C ILE A 53 3.79 2.00 -3.18
N LEU A 54 3.91 3.28 -2.85
CA LEU A 54 2.80 4.09 -2.37
C LEU A 54 1.74 4.36 -3.45
N LEU A 55 2.07 4.12 -4.72
CA LEU A 55 1.14 4.19 -5.85
C LEU A 55 0.60 2.82 -6.28
N ASP A 56 1.04 1.71 -5.68
CA ASP A 56 0.56 0.35 -6.00
C ASP A 56 -0.81 0.07 -5.35
N PRO A 57 -1.88 -0.19 -6.12
CA PRO A 57 -3.18 -0.57 -5.56
C PRO A 57 -3.12 -1.83 -4.68
N SER A 58 -2.22 -2.77 -4.98
CA SER A 58 -2.08 -4.02 -4.21
C SER A 58 -1.53 -3.74 -2.81
N PHE A 59 -0.65 -2.75 -2.67
CA PHE A 59 -0.17 -2.24 -1.39
C PHE A 59 -1.34 -1.72 -0.55
N TRP A 60 -2.15 -0.81 -1.10
CA TRP A 60 -3.30 -0.23 -0.40
C TRP A 60 -4.34 -1.26 0.00
N ARG A 61 -4.63 -2.22 -0.90
CA ARG A 61 -5.54 -3.32 -0.59
C ARG A 61 -5.05 -4.17 0.57
N ALA A 62 -3.75 -4.44 0.64
CA ALA A 62 -3.17 -5.22 1.74
C ALA A 62 -3.13 -4.42 3.04
N LEU A 63 -2.69 -3.16 2.99
CA LEU A 63 -2.74 -2.24 4.11
C LEU A 63 -4.16 -2.18 4.71
N GLY A 64 -5.17 -2.02 3.87
CA GLY A 64 -6.56 -2.00 4.33
C GLY A 64 -7.03 -3.29 4.99
N LYS A 65 -6.50 -4.46 4.60
CA LYS A 65 -6.79 -5.71 5.32
C LYS A 65 -6.19 -5.70 6.73
N SER A 66 -4.93 -5.28 6.87
CA SER A 66 -4.25 -5.25 8.18
C SER A 66 -4.80 -4.17 9.13
N MET A 67 -5.34 -3.10 8.57
CA MET A 67 -5.94 -1.98 9.30
C MET A 67 -7.45 -2.18 9.50
N GLU A 68 -7.98 -3.34 9.10
CA GLU A 68 -9.40 -3.70 9.22
C GLU A 68 -10.35 -2.67 8.58
N TRP A 69 -9.91 -1.99 7.53
CA TRP A 69 -10.73 -1.03 6.81
C TRP A 69 -11.97 -1.71 6.24
N ALA A 70 -13.11 -1.03 6.37
CA ALA A 70 -14.40 -1.61 6.10
C ALA A 70 -14.52 -2.02 4.64
N ARG A 71 -15.12 -3.20 4.43
CA ARG A 71 -15.73 -3.52 3.13
C ARG A 71 -17.06 -2.80 3.08
N CYS A 72 -17.08 -1.61 2.49
CA CYS A 72 -18.33 -0.89 2.33
C CYS A 72 -19.20 -1.63 1.29
N LYS A 73 -20.41 -2.02 1.71
CA LYS A 73 -21.51 -2.24 0.75
C LYS A 73 -21.80 -0.88 0.12
N ALA A 74 -21.57 -0.76 -1.18
CA ALA A 74 -21.55 0.51 -1.88
C ALA A 74 -22.90 1.25 -1.78
N SER A 75 -22.93 2.34 -1.01
CA SER A 75 -23.77 3.51 -1.25
C SER A 75 -23.19 4.71 -0.50
N TRP A 76 -22.06 5.23 -0.96
CA TRP A 76 -21.53 6.52 -0.51
C TRP A 76 -21.34 7.43 -1.73
N GLN A 77 -21.94 8.61 -1.67
CA GLN A 77 -21.76 9.68 -2.64
C GLN A 77 -20.52 10.48 -2.24
N TYR A 78 -19.51 10.52 -3.11
CA TYR A 78 -18.45 11.51 -3.01
C TYR A 78 -19.01 12.87 -3.46
N GLU A 79 -18.83 13.94 -2.68
CA GLU A 79 -19.21 15.32 -3.07
C GLU A 79 -18.52 15.77 -4.37
N LYS A 80 -17.44 15.09 -4.80
CA LYS A 80 -16.75 15.29 -6.09
C LYS A 80 -17.24 14.37 -7.23
N GLY A 81 -18.47 13.88 -7.20
CA GLY A 81 -19.13 13.27 -8.37
C GLY A 81 -18.73 11.83 -8.73
N PHE A 82 -17.89 11.16 -7.95
CA PHE A 82 -17.57 9.74 -8.16
C PHE A 82 -18.66 8.85 -7.53
N THR A 83 -19.57 8.35 -8.36
CA THR A 83 -20.50 7.28 -7.95
C THR A 83 -19.91 5.94 -8.39
N ILE A 84 -19.45 5.11 -7.45
CA ILE A 84 -19.07 3.73 -7.75
C ILE A 84 -20.37 2.93 -7.95
N LYS A 85 -20.93 2.97 -9.16
CA LYS A 85 -22.07 2.12 -9.53
C LYS A 85 -21.57 0.70 -9.79
N ASN A 86 -22.24 -0.25 -9.15
CA ASN A 86 -22.18 -1.72 -9.31
C ASN A 86 -21.25 -2.47 -8.34
N GLY A 87 -21.85 -2.94 -7.24
CA GLY A 87 -21.86 -4.37 -6.87
C GLY A 87 -20.56 -5.09 -6.53
N LYS A 88 -19.40 -4.43 -6.56
CA LYS A 88 -18.15 -4.96 -6.03
C LYS A 88 -17.67 -4.00 -4.95
N ASP A 89 -17.75 -4.45 -3.70
CA ASP A 89 -17.26 -3.78 -2.49
C ASP A 89 -16.22 -2.71 -2.80
N SER A 90 -16.61 -1.44 -2.79
CA SER A 90 -15.66 -0.33 -2.79
C SER A 90 -15.03 -0.33 -1.40
N ALA A 91 -14.07 -1.22 -1.21
CA ALA A 91 -13.41 -1.38 0.07
C ALA A 91 -12.63 -0.09 0.36
N GLU A 92 -12.78 0.41 1.58
CA GLU A 92 -12.31 1.72 2.06
C GLU A 92 -10.84 2.04 1.68
N TRP A 93 -10.01 1.01 1.43
CA TRP A 93 -8.68 1.17 0.86
C TRP A 93 -8.61 1.95 -0.45
N VAL A 94 -9.61 1.82 -1.34
CA VAL A 94 -9.65 2.56 -2.62
C VAL A 94 -9.81 4.04 -2.34
N ILE A 95 -10.69 4.40 -1.41
CA ILE A 95 -10.95 5.79 -1.03
C ILE A 95 -9.69 6.39 -0.43
N ARG A 96 -9.07 5.69 0.52
CA ARG A 96 -7.83 6.16 1.16
C ARG A 96 -6.68 6.28 0.17
N TRP A 97 -6.58 5.38 -0.80
CA TRP A 97 -5.59 5.49 -1.88
C TRP A 97 -5.81 6.75 -2.73
N HIS A 98 -7.05 7.07 -3.10
CA HIS A 98 -7.33 8.30 -3.85
C HIS A 98 -7.08 9.55 -3.00
N GLN A 99 -7.48 9.54 -1.72
CA GLN A 99 -7.18 10.65 -0.81
C GLN A 99 -5.69 10.87 -0.61
N PHE A 100 -4.89 9.80 -0.64
CA PHE A 100 -3.43 9.92 -0.62
C PHE A 100 -2.90 10.59 -1.89
N ILE A 101 -3.40 10.19 -3.07
CA ILE A 101 -3.02 10.84 -4.35
C ILE A 101 -3.41 12.32 -4.35
N ASP A 102 -4.64 12.64 -3.91
CA ASP A 102 -5.11 14.02 -3.79
C ASP A 102 -4.21 14.83 -2.85
N HIS A 103 -3.87 14.28 -1.67
CA HIS A 103 -2.98 14.92 -0.71
C HIS A 103 -1.58 15.20 -1.31
N LEU A 104 -1.05 14.29 -2.13
CA LEU A 104 0.20 14.53 -2.86
C LEU A 104 0.05 15.64 -3.92
N ALA A 105 -1.06 15.64 -4.67
CA ALA A 105 -1.34 16.64 -5.70
C ALA A 105 -1.50 18.05 -5.11
N GLU A 106 -1.97 18.15 -3.86
CA GLU A 106 -2.09 19.39 -3.10
C GLU A 106 -0.75 19.85 -2.47
N GLY A 107 0.35 19.13 -2.70
CA GLY A 107 1.69 19.46 -2.19
C GLY A 107 2.01 18.87 -0.82
N GLY A 108 1.17 17.98 -0.30
CA GLY A 108 1.41 17.24 0.93
C GLY A 108 2.46 16.14 0.75
N THR A 109 3.12 15.76 1.85
CA THR A 109 4.11 14.67 1.85
C THR A 109 3.48 13.33 2.24
N PRO A 110 4.06 12.18 1.85
CA PRO A 110 3.60 10.88 2.33
C PRO A 110 3.55 10.75 3.85
N GLU A 111 4.56 11.28 4.54
CA GLU A 111 4.66 11.25 6.00
C GLU A 111 3.45 11.94 6.65
N SER A 112 3.13 13.15 6.20
CA SER A 112 2.01 13.93 6.74
C SER A 112 0.64 13.30 6.46
N TYR A 113 0.51 12.46 5.43
CA TYR A 113 -0.69 11.66 5.21
C TYR A 113 -0.74 10.49 6.21
N PHE A 114 0.33 9.70 6.32
CA PHE A 114 0.36 8.52 7.18
C PHE A 114 0.28 8.86 8.68
N GLU A 115 0.71 10.05 9.10
CA GLU A 115 0.49 10.58 10.45
C GLU A 115 -1.01 10.64 10.82
N LYS A 116 -1.88 10.93 9.85
CA LYS A 116 -3.34 11.01 10.04
C LYS A 116 -4.04 9.64 10.09
N LEU A 117 -3.37 8.56 9.67
CA LEU A 117 -3.91 7.20 9.65
C LEU A 117 -3.71 6.43 10.97
N THR A 118 -3.42 7.15 12.07
CA THR A 118 -3.10 6.56 13.37
C THR A 118 -4.36 6.21 14.16
#